data_AF-A0A2J7ZLD0-F1
#
_entry.id   AF-A0A2J7ZLD0-F1
#
_cell.length_a   1.000
_cell.length_b   1.000
_cell.length_c   1.000
_cell.angle_alpha   90.00
_cell.angle_beta   90.00
_cell.angle_gamma   90.00
#
_symmetry.space_group_name_H-M   'P 1'
#
loop_
_entity.id
_entity.type
_entity.pdbx_description
1 polymer ?
#
loop_
_entity_poly.entity_id
_entity_poly.type
_entity_poly.pdbx_seq_one_letter_code
_entity_poly.pdbx_strand_id
1 'polypeptide(L)'
;MDVPDFIKSLDFLLEVAHHSGNDRAFVRSLNKTTRHAIDKTIRLSQPVDGREFVRWVNETASRTLSRDQQAKLGAMTAQSGSIENLTHLLNLRNMTMPGISTRCAFGSAALVPNERICALLLQHNATSGDLAAAAAGGSRAICEEILRVQSRVFADVRAAGAAASRGQLADWLCTVIPGTDMCNLIVGAAKGCDLSTLQRLYREQFRDKVGDMIAAAAGSTTPDWLAKVDWLETVIDRRINKKSDVYSTALLSGPDWLARLEALRARDYPIDGDVVGHAARVGNTRPLEYILSFYNFPADTLSRHYRKARGLKN
;
A
#
# COMPACT_ATOMS: atom_id res chain seq x y z
N MET A 1 -19.19 -30.02 1.20
CA MET A 1 -19.50 -28.62 1.53
C MET A 1 -19.43 -27.86 0.22
N ASP A 2 -20.59 -27.45 -0.30
CA ASP A 2 -20.65 -26.72 -1.57
C ASP A 2 -19.90 -25.40 -1.43
N VAL A 3 -18.97 -25.18 -2.35
CA VAL A 3 -18.22 -23.93 -2.45
C VAL A 3 -19.22 -22.84 -2.89
N PRO A 4 -19.42 -21.76 -2.09
CA PRO A 4 -20.37 -20.70 -2.42
C PRO A 4 -20.15 -20.14 -3.82
N ASP A 5 -21.21 -19.91 -4.58
CA ASP A 5 -21.14 -19.50 -6.01
C ASP A 5 -20.36 -18.19 -6.25
N PHE A 6 -20.22 -17.34 -5.23
CA PHE A 6 -19.39 -16.14 -5.31
C PHE A 6 -17.89 -16.44 -5.49
N ILE A 7 -17.38 -17.53 -4.89
CA ILE A 7 -15.99 -17.99 -5.08
C ILE A 7 -15.76 -18.42 -6.54
N LYS A 8 -16.84 -18.73 -7.28
CA LYS A 8 -16.78 -19.11 -8.70
C LYS A 8 -16.83 -17.90 -9.65
N SER A 9 -16.99 -16.67 -9.13
CA SER A 9 -16.93 -15.46 -9.94
C SER A 9 -15.54 -15.31 -10.57
N LEU A 10 -15.48 -15.23 -11.90
CA LEU A 10 -14.23 -15.12 -12.66
C LEU A 10 -13.39 -13.90 -12.23
N ASP A 11 -14.05 -12.79 -11.87
CA ASP A 11 -13.40 -11.55 -11.41
C ASP A 11 -12.77 -11.67 -10.00
N PHE A 12 -13.33 -12.53 -9.15
CA PHE A 12 -12.80 -12.82 -7.82
C PHE A 12 -11.62 -13.81 -7.91
N LEU A 13 -11.75 -14.84 -8.74
CA LEU A 13 -10.72 -15.86 -8.98
C LEU A 13 -9.47 -15.30 -9.66
N LEU A 14 -9.63 -14.42 -10.65
CA LEU A 14 -8.50 -13.81 -11.38
C LEU A 14 -7.64 -12.91 -10.48
N GLU A 15 -8.21 -12.32 -9.44
CA GLU A 15 -7.50 -11.34 -8.62
C GLU A 15 -6.88 -11.94 -7.36
N VAL A 16 -7.53 -12.95 -6.75
CA VAL A 16 -6.90 -13.80 -5.72
C VAL A 16 -5.62 -14.45 -6.28
N ALA A 17 -5.62 -14.80 -7.58
CA ALA A 17 -4.46 -15.27 -8.32
C ALA A 17 -3.26 -14.29 -8.40
N HIS A 18 -3.41 -13.01 -8.03
CA HIS A 18 -2.33 -12.02 -8.12
C HIS A 18 -1.67 -11.63 -6.79
N HIS A 19 -2.00 -12.29 -5.68
CA HIS A 19 -1.47 -11.95 -4.35
C HIS A 19 -0.55 -13.02 -3.73
N SER A 20 0.43 -12.56 -2.95
CA SER A 20 1.38 -13.41 -2.22
C SER A 20 0.70 -14.11 -1.05
N GLY A 21 0.70 -15.44 -1.05
CA GLY A 21 -0.09 -16.27 -0.13
C GLY A 21 -1.14 -17.14 -0.83
N ASN A 22 -1.23 -17.04 -2.16
CA ASN A 22 -2.15 -17.84 -2.95
C ASN A 22 -1.59 -19.25 -3.22
N ASP A 23 -1.53 -20.06 -2.16
CA ASP A 23 -1.15 -21.49 -2.25
C ASP A 23 -2.27 -22.34 -2.87
N ARG A 24 -3.43 -21.75 -3.19
CA ARG A 24 -4.46 -22.39 -4.01
C ARG A 24 -5.07 -21.41 -5.01
N ALA A 25 -4.91 -21.81 -6.28
CA ALA A 25 -5.60 -21.37 -7.49
C ALA A 25 -5.02 -20.12 -8.21
N PHE A 26 -4.13 -20.44 -9.17
CA PHE A 26 -3.89 -19.74 -10.44
C PHE A 26 -2.76 -18.70 -10.59
N VAL A 27 -1.77 -18.67 -9.70
CA VAL A 27 -0.40 -18.50 -10.20
C VAL A 27 0.02 -19.89 -10.68
N ARG A 28 0.53 -20.03 -11.91
CA ARG A 28 1.49 -21.11 -12.18
C ARG A 28 2.64 -20.88 -11.22
N SER A 29 2.52 -21.36 -9.99
CA SER A 29 3.67 -21.67 -9.18
C SER A 29 4.61 -22.43 -10.12
N LEU A 30 5.89 -22.12 -10.05
CA LEU A 30 6.92 -23.04 -10.52
C LEU A 30 6.68 -24.35 -9.76
N ASN A 31 5.74 -25.17 -10.23
CA ASN A 31 5.36 -26.43 -9.64
C ASN A 31 6.48 -27.42 -9.95
N LYS A 32 6.50 -28.56 -9.26
CA LYS A 32 7.51 -29.61 -9.51
C LYS A 32 7.61 -29.97 -11.00
N THR A 33 6.50 -29.88 -11.73
CA THR A 33 6.42 -30.08 -13.18
C THR A 33 7.18 -29.02 -14.00
N THR A 34 7.09 -27.74 -13.61
CA THR A 34 7.83 -26.63 -14.26
C THR A 34 9.31 -26.67 -13.89
N ARG A 35 9.66 -27.16 -12.69
CA ARG A 35 11.04 -27.46 -12.28
C ARG A 35 11.68 -28.55 -13.13
N HIS A 36 10.92 -29.55 -13.59
CA HIS A 36 11.43 -30.57 -14.52
C HIS A 36 11.60 -30.05 -15.96
N ALA A 37 10.87 -29.00 -16.35
CA ALA A 37 10.99 -28.37 -17.67
C ALA A 37 12.10 -27.29 -17.73
N ILE A 38 12.56 -26.80 -16.58
CA ILE A 38 13.62 -25.80 -16.47
C ILE A 38 14.82 -26.48 -15.80
N ASP A 39 15.81 -26.91 -16.59
CA ASP A 39 17.06 -27.51 -16.12
C ASP A 39 18.04 -26.47 -15.53
N LYS A 40 17.50 -25.48 -14.81
CA LYS A 40 18.23 -24.36 -14.22
C LYS A 40 17.64 -24.00 -12.86
N THR A 41 18.51 -23.87 -11.87
CA THR A 41 18.12 -23.34 -10.55
C THR A 41 17.93 -21.83 -10.65
N ILE A 42 16.68 -21.35 -10.57
CA ILE A 42 16.37 -19.91 -10.52
C ILE A 42 16.36 -19.47 -9.05
N ARG A 43 17.28 -18.59 -8.66
CA ARG A 43 17.22 -17.93 -7.34
C ARG A 43 16.35 -16.68 -7.44
N LEU A 44 15.11 -16.79 -6.97
CA LEU A 44 14.13 -15.67 -6.97
C LEU A 44 14.59 -14.45 -6.14
N SER A 45 15.58 -14.63 -5.26
CA SER A 45 16.16 -13.56 -4.45
C SER A 45 17.30 -12.80 -5.15
N GLN A 46 17.76 -13.26 -6.32
CA GLN A 46 18.81 -12.59 -7.08
C GLN A 46 18.15 -11.67 -8.12
N PRO A 47 18.69 -10.45 -8.34
CA PRO A 47 18.22 -9.58 -9.41
C PRO A 47 18.29 -10.31 -10.76
N VAL A 48 17.33 -10.03 -11.65
CA VAL A 48 17.41 -10.50 -13.03
C VAL A 48 18.66 -9.90 -13.68
N ASP A 49 19.48 -10.75 -14.29
CA ASP A 49 20.64 -10.34 -15.07
C ASP A 49 20.26 -9.27 -16.10
N GLY A 50 21.06 -8.20 -16.19
CA GLY A 50 20.74 -7.04 -17.00
C GLY A 50 20.56 -7.38 -18.49
N ARG A 51 21.38 -8.29 -19.01
CA ARG A 51 21.32 -8.70 -20.41
C ARG A 51 20.05 -9.49 -20.72
N GLU A 52 19.68 -10.43 -19.85
CA GLU A 52 18.45 -11.21 -20.01
C GLU A 52 17.21 -10.33 -19.89
N PHE A 53 17.22 -9.36 -18.96
CA PHE A 53 16.15 -8.38 -18.83
C PHE A 53 15.99 -7.55 -20.10
N VAL A 54 17.08 -6.96 -20.60
CA VAL A 54 17.10 -6.15 -21.83
C VAL A 54 16.60 -6.96 -23.03
N ARG A 55 17.05 -8.22 -23.18
CA ARG A 55 16.61 -9.11 -24.26
C ARG A 55 15.10 -9.31 -24.22
N TRP A 56 14.57 -9.72 -23.07
CA TRP A 56 13.13 -9.96 -22.89
C TRP A 56 12.31 -8.68 -23.14
N VAL A 57 12.76 -7.54 -22.64
CA VAL A 57 12.06 -6.27 -22.84
C VAL A 57 11.94 -5.93 -24.33
N ASN A 58 13.05 -6.02 -25.07
CA ASN A 58 13.10 -5.65 -26.48
C ASN A 58 12.34 -6.63 -27.38
N GLU A 59 12.46 -7.93 -27.12
CA GLU A 59 11.87 -8.97 -27.97
C GLU A 59 10.38 -9.19 -27.69
N THR A 60 9.97 -9.07 -26.43
CA THR A 60 8.64 -9.50 -25.98
C THR A 60 7.86 -8.35 -25.35
N ALA A 61 8.39 -7.71 -24.30
CA ALA A 61 7.61 -6.80 -23.48
C ALA A 61 7.12 -5.58 -24.28
N SER A 62 7.96 -5.03 -25.16
CA SER A 62 7.63 -3.90 -26.04
C SER A 62 6.44 -4.13 -26.97
N ARG A 63 6.09 -5.38 -27.26
CA ARG A 63 4.99 -5.74 -28.18
C ARG A 63 3.74 -6.25 -27.48
N THR A 64 3.88 -6.68 -26.22
CA THR A 64 2.86 -7.47 -25.53
C THR A 64 2.28 -6.78 -24.30
N LEU A 65 3.03 -5.89 -23.66
CA LEU A 65 2.55 -5.24 -22.43
C LEU A 65 1.65 -4.05 -22.71
N SER A 66 0.50 -4.01 -22.04
CA SER A 66 -0.36 -2.82 -21.98
C SER A 66 0.34 -1.67 -21.24
N ARG A 67 -0.14 -0.43 -21.41
CA ARG A 67 0.44 0.74 -20.70
C ARG A 67 0.47 0.57 -19.18
N ASP A 68 -0.56 -0.05 -18.60
CA ASP A 68 -0.62 -0.30 -17.16
C ASP A 68 0.40 -1.33 -16.72
N GLN A 69 0.59 -2.39 -17.52
CA GLN A 69 1.63 -3.40 -17.27
C GLN A 69 3.03 -2.81 -17.42
N GLN A 70 3.24 -1.89 -18.38
CA GLN A 70 4.49 -1.16 -18.53
C GLN A 70 4.77 -0.29 -17.29
N ALA A 71 3.78 0.46 -16.79
CA ALA A 71 3.91 1.24 -15.57
C ALA A 71 4.27 0.36 -14.37
N LYS A 72 3.63 -0.82 -14.24
CA LYS A 72 3.92 -1.80 -13.19
C LYS A 72 5.33 -2.38 -13.32
N LEU A 73 5.79 -2.68 -14.53
CA LEU A 73 7.15 -3.14 -14.79
C LEU A 73 8.19 -2.10 -14.34
N GLY A 74 7.99 -0.83 -14.70
CA GLY A 74 8.84 0.28 -14.26
C GLY A 74 8.88 0.42 -12.74
N ALA A 75 7.71 0.35 -12.08
CA ALA A 75 7.58 0.37 -10.63
C ALA A 75 8.36 -0.76 -9.93
N MET A 76 8.19 -2.01 -10.38
CA MET A 76 8.90 -3.17 -9.82
C MET A 76 10.42 -3.09 -10.07
N THR A 77 10.83 -2.63 -11.25
CA THR A 77 12.26 -2.47 -11.58
C THR A 77 12.90 -1.41 -10.69
N ALA A 78 12.22 -0.28 -10.45
CA ALA A 78 12.69 0.75 -9.54
C ALA A 78 12.76 0.25 -8.08
N GLN A 79 11.76 -0.52 -7.64
CA GLN A 79 11.77 -1.14 -6.30
C GLN A 79 12.91 -2.17 -6.13
N SER A 80 13.32 -2.85 -7.20
CA SER A 80 14.42 -3.83 -7.16
C SER A 80 15.81 -3.23 -6.91
N GLY A 81 15.97 -1.92 -7.12
CA GLY A 81 17.28 -1.26 -6.99
C GLY A 81 18.19 -1.41 -8.23
N SER A 82 17.75 -2.11 -9.28
CA SER A 82 18.56 -2.30 -10.51
C SER A 82 18.60 -1.03 -11.35
N ILE A 83 19.71 -0.28 -11.25
CA ILE A 83 19.97 0.94 -12.05
C ILE A 83 20.01 0.60 -13.54
N GLU A 84 20.72 -0.45 -13.94
CA GLU A 84 20.87 -0.85 -15.34
C GLU A 84 19.52 -1.10 -16.01
N ASN A 85 18.69 -1.94 -15.38
CA ASN A 85 17.37 -2.30 -15.92
C ASN A 85 16.44 -1.09 -15.98
N LEU A 86 16.47 -0.24 -14.95
CA LEU A 86 15.63 0.96 -14.92
C LEU A 86 16.05 1.97 -15.99
N THR A 87 17.35 2.21 -16.15
CA THR A 87 17.88 3.09 -17.20
C THR A 87 17.46 2.60 -18.59
N HIS A 88 17.50 1.29 -18.84
CA HIS A 88 17.01 0.72 -20.10
C HIS A 88 15.52 1.00 -20.32
N LEU A 89 14.67 0.80 -19.30
CA LEU A 89 13.24 1.11 -19.40
C LEU A 89 12.95 2.60 -19.64
N LEU A 90 13.72 3.49 -18.99
CA LEU A 90 13.57 4.94 -19.16
C LEU A 90 13.90 5.38 -20.59
N ASN A 91 14.90 4.76 -21.23
CA ASN A 91 15.23 5.02 -22.64
C ASN A 91 14.09 4.59 -23.58
N LEU A 92 13.46 3.44 -23.31
CA LEU A 92 12.37 2.93 -24.13
C LEU A 92 11.06 3.71 -23.99
N ARG A 93 10.92 4.51 -22.92
CA ARG A 93 9.73 5.33 -22.66
C ARG A 93 9.36 6.23 -23.84
N ASN A 94 10.36 6.83 -24.48
CA ASN A 94 10.14 7.77 -25.57
C ASN A 94 10.11 7.09 -26.95
N MET A 95 10.14 5.75 -26.99
CA MET A 95 10.19 4.96 -28.22
C MET A 95 9.07 3.92 -28.26
N THR A 96 9.29 2.76 -27.63
CA THR A 96 8.42 1.57 -27.77
C THR A 96 7.55 1.33 -26.55
N MET A 97 7.84 1.97 -25.41
CA MET A 97 7.20 1.70 -24.13
C MET A 97 6.68 2.98 -23.44
N PRO A 98 5.75 3.73 -24.05
CA PRO A 98 5.27 5.01 -23.50
C PRO A 98 4.51 4.89 -22.17
N GLY A 99 4.14 3.68 -21.75
CA GLY A 99 3.53 3.42 -20.44
C GLY A 99 4.52 3.43 -19.27
N ILE A 100 5.82 3.52 -19.50
CA ILE A 100 6.81 3.67 -18.41
C ILE A 100 6.61 5.02 -17.71
N SER A 101 6.08 4.97 -16.49
CA SER A 101 5.79 6.15 -15.66
C SER A 101 6.91 6.41 -14.64
N THR A 102 7.63 7.52 -14.80
CA THR A 102 8.66 7.95 -13.84
C THR A 102 8.07 8.23 -12.45
N ARG A 103 6.83 8.71 -12.37
CA ARG A 103 6.13 8.96 -11.10
C ARG A 103 5.81 7.65 -10.36
N CYS A 104 5.30 6.64 -11.07
CA CYS A 104 5.01 5.33 -10.47
C CYS A 104 6.31 4.61 -10.04
N ALA A 105 7.36 4.72 -10.86
CA ALA A 105 8.69 4.23 -10.54
C ALA A 105 9.24 4.91 -9.27
N PHE A 106 9.13 6.24 -9.18
CA PHE A 106 9.60 7.01 -8.03
C PHE A 106 8.87 6.60 -6.75
N GLY A 107 7.54 6.58 -6.76
CA GLY A 107 6.76 6.19 -5.59
C GLY A 107 7.09 4.79 -5.07
N SER A 108 7.43 3.86 -5.98
CA SER A 108 7.80 2.49 -5.59
C SER A 108 9.23 2.40 -5.03
N ALA A 109 10.17 3.13 -5.63
CA ALA A 109 11.55 3.21 -5.14
C ALA A 109 11.66 3.96 -3.81
N ALA A 110 10.84 5.00 -3.62
CA ALA A 110 10.86 5.83 -2.43
C ALA A 110 10.42 5.08 -1.17
N LEU A 111 9.58 4.05 -1.30
CA LEU A 111 9.09 3.24 -0.17
C LEU A 111 10.09 2.19 0.34
N VAL A 112 11.23 2.04 -0.33
CA VAL A 112 12.31 1.11 0.01
C VAL A 112 13.61 1.90 0.14
N PRO A 113 14.67 1.39 0.78
CA PRO A 113 15.91 2.14 1.01
C PRO A 113 16.78 2.23 -0.28
N ASN A 114 16.22 2.78 -1.36
CA ASN A 114 16.84 2.87 -2.69
C ASN A 114 17.05 4.33 -3.13
N GLU A 115 17.76 5.12 -2.32
CA GLU A 115 18.00 6.55 -2.59
C GLU A 115 18.65 6.79 -3.96
N ARG A 116 19.55 5.90 -4.41
CA ARG A 116 20.20 5.98 -5.73
C ARG A 116 19.21 5.94 -6.88
N ILE A 117 18.14 5.13 -6.78
CA ILE A 117 17.10 5.04 -7.80
C ILE A 117 16.22 6.29 -7.78
N CYS A 118 15.87 6.78 -6.59
CA CYS A 118 15.13 8.04 -6.45
C CYS A 118 15.90 9.21 -7.06
N ALA A 119 17.19 9.34 -6.76
CA ALA A 119 18.07 10.37 -7.34
C ALA A 119 18.15 10.26 -8.87
N LEU A 120 18.33 9.04 -9.42
CA LEU A 120 18.32 8.80 -10.87
C LEU A 120 17.01 9.27 -11.53
N LEU A 121 15.86 8.97 -10.90
CA LEU A 121 14.55 9.36 -11.41
C LEU A 121 14.33 10.88 -11.34
N LEU A 122 14.81 11.56 -10.30
CA LEU A 122 14.77 13.01 -10.19
C LEU A 122 15.67 13.69 -11.24
N GLN A 123 16.85 13.12 -11.51
CA GLN A 123 17.74 13.59 -12.58
C GLN A 123 17.08 13.43 -13.96
N HIS A 124 16.42 12.30 -14.21
CA HIS A 124 15.74 12.06 -15.47
C HIS A 124 14.46 12.91 -15.63
N ASN A 125 13.73 13.15 -14.55
CA ASN A 125 12.53 13.98 -14.55
C ASN A 125 12.29 14.57 -13.16
N ALA A 126 12.63 15.84 -12.95
CA ALA A 126 12.49 16.52 -11.66
C ALA A 126 11.04 16.54 -11.14
N THR A 127 10.04 16.51 -12.03
CA THR A 127 8.61 16.49 -11.67
C THR A 127 8.09 15.11 -11.25
N SER A 128 8.96 14.09 -11.31
CA SER A 128 8.61 12.72 -10.88
C SER A 128 8.62 12.53 -9.37
N GLY A 129 9.31 13.42 -8.64
CA GLY A 129 9.42 13.36 -7.19
C GLY A 129 8.05 13.42 -6.51
N ASP A 130 7.83 12.46 -5.63
CA ASP A 130 6.65 12.37 -4.77
C ASP A 130 7.13 12.52 -3.32
N LEU A 131 6.92 13.72 -2.75
CA LEU A 131 7.41 14.05 -1.42
C LEU A 131 6.72 13.20 -0.33
N ALA A 132 5.45 12.86 -0.51
CA ALA A 132 4.72 12.01 0.43
C ALA A 132 5.26 10.58 0.41
N ALA A 133 5.57 10.03 -0.78
CA ALA A 133 6.18 8.71 -0.89
C ALA A 133 7.60 8.68 -0.27
N ALA A 134 8.42 9.70 -0.52
CA ALA A 134 9.76 9.82 0.09
C ALA A 134 9.69 9.95 1.61
N ALA A 135 8.74 10.74 2.13
CA ALA A 135 8.50 10.89 3.55
C ALA A 135 8.05 9.57 4.20
N ALA A 136 7.12 8.85 3.55
CA ALA A 136 6.71 7.50 3.97
C ALA A 136 7.82 6.46 3.83
N GLY A 137 8.84 6.72 3.01
CA GLY A 137 10.05 5.90 2.89
C GLY A 137 11.08 6.15 3.99
N GLY A 138 11.09 7.36 4.56
CA GLY A 138 12.04 7.76 5.60
C GLY A 138 13.34 8.35 5.11
N SER A 139 13.50 8.56 3.80
CA SER A 139 14.71 9.18 3.28
C SER A 139 14.62 10.69 3.35
N ARG A 140 15.21 11.27 4.40
CA ARG A 140 15.36 12.72 4.54
C ARG A 140 16.13 13.32 3.37
N ALA A 141 17.19 12.65 2.90
CA ALA A 141 18.01 13.11 1.79
C ALA A 141 17.18 13.29 0.51
N ILE A 142 16.33 12.31 0.19
CA ILE A 142 15.44 12.40 -0.98
C ILE A 142 14.35 13.46 -0.79
N CYS A 143 13.78 13.60 0.41
CA CYS A 143 12.86 14.71 0.69
C CYS A 143 13.53 16.09 0.48
N GLU A 144 14.76 16.27 0.96
CA GLU A 144 15.54 17.50 0.75
C GLU A 144 15.83 17.75 -0.74
N GLU A 145 16.17 16.70 -1.49
CA GLU A 145 16.40 16.81 -2.93
C GLU A 145 15.13 17.21 -3.69
N ILE A 146 13.98 16.60 -3.39
CA ILE A 146 12.68 16.98 -3.97
C ILE A 146 12.37 18.45 -3.68
N LEU A 147 12.49 18.87 -2.42
CA LEU A 147 12.21 20.26 -2.01
C LEU A 147 13.15 21.25 -2.72
N ARG A 148 14.38 20.83 -3.03
CA ARG A 148 15.34 21.62 -3.81
C ARG A 148 14.92 21.74 -5.27
N VAL A 149 14.42 20.67 -5.89
CA VAL A 149 14.10 20.67 -7.34
C VAL A 149 12.68 21.14 -7.69
N GLN A 150 11.70 21.04 -6.77
CA GLN A 150 10.28 21.34 -7.04
C GLN A 150 9.75 22.63 -6.40
N SER A 151 10.59 23.40 -5.70
CA SER A 151 10.20 24.55 -4.86
C SER A 151 9.35 24.19 -3.64
N ARG A 152 9.70 24.77 -2.48
CA ARG A 152 9.01 24.53 -1.20
C ARG A 152 7.58 25.09 -1.16
N VAL A 153 7.27 26.09 -1.98
CA VAL A 153 5.94 26.73 -2.03
C VAL A 153 4.88 25.78 -2.58
N PHE A 154 5.29 24.82 -3.41
CA PHE A 154 4.41 23.81 -4.01
C PHE A 154 4.60 22.42 -3.40
N ALA A 155 5.25 22.34 -2.23
CA ALA A 155 5.48 21.08 -1.54
C ALA A 155 4.14 20.43 -1.14
N ASP A 156 4.08 19.09 -1.25
CA ASP A 156 2.90 18.34 -0.87
C ASP A 156 2.66 18.43 0.64
N VAL A 157 1.63 19.19 1.04
CA VAL A 157 1.23 19.42 2.43
C VAL A 157 0.89 18.12 3.20
N ARG A 158 0.68 17.00 2.48
CA ARG A 158 0.41 15.67 3.07
C ARG A 158 1.68 14.94 3.50
N ALA A 159 2.87 15.41 3.10
CA ALA A 159 4.12 14.72 3.34
C ALA A 159 4.41 14.47 4.82
N ALA A 160 4.11 15.43 5.69
CA ALA A 160 4.30 15.27 7.14
C ALA A 160 3.44 14.12 7.71
N GLY A 161 2.21 13.95 7.23
CA GLY A 161 1.35 12.82 7.60
C GLY A 161 1.84 11.49 7.08
N ALA A 162 2.34 11.45 5.84
CA ALA A 162 2.97 10.26 5.29
C ALA A 162 4.20 9.82 6.10
N ALA A 163 5.03 10.78 6.53
CA ALA A 163 6.13 10.58 7.45
C ALA A 163 5.68 10.07 8.83
N ALA A 164 4.68 10.72 9.44
CA ALA A 164 4.13 10.34 10.73
C ALA A 164 3.56 8.91 10.73
N SER A 165 3.03 8.44 9.58
CA SER A 165 2.55 7.06 9.42
C SER A 165 3.63 5.98 9.59
N ARG A 166 4.90 6.39 9.61
CA ARG A 166 6.07 5.56 9.88
C ARG A 166 6.85 5.99 11.13
N GLY A 167 6.33 6.96 11.89
CA GLY A 167 6.96 7.44 13.12
C GLY A 167 8.25 8.22 12.91
N GLN A 168 8.47 8.79 11.72
CA GLN A 168 9.74 9.44 11.37
C GLN A 168 9.51 10.71 10.55
N LEU A 169 10.48 11.64 10.57
CA LEU A 169 10.53 12.87 9.75
C LEU A 169 9.36 13.88 9.88
N ALA A 170 8.29 13.56 10.59
CA ALA A 170 7.09 14.40 10.68
C ALA A 170 7.39 15.80 11.25
N ASP A 171 8.08 15.87 12.39
CA ASP A 171 8.42 17.16 13.02
C ASP A 171 9.27 18.02 12.07
N TRP A 172 10.26 17.43 11.41
CA TRP A 172 11.08 18.13 10.43
C TRP A 172 10.25 18.64 9.24
N LEU A 173 9.37 17.82 8.68
CA LEU A 173 8.51 18.23 7.56
C LEU A 173 7.54 19.35 7.95
N CYS A 174 7.00 19.32 9.17
CA CYS A 174 6.19 20.42 9.71
C CYS A 174 6.97 21.74 9.79
N THR A 175 8.29 21.71 10.03
CA THR A 175 9.12 22.93 10.05
C THR A 175 9.42 23.49 8.66
N VAL A 176 9.54 22.63 7.64
CA VAL A 176 9.99 23.05 6.30
C VAL A 176 8.86 23.22 5.29
N ILE A 177 7.67 22.69 5.56
CA ILE A 177 6.48 22.80 4.70
C ILE A 177 5.44 23.72 5.36
N PRO A 178 5.27 24.96 4.85
CA PRO A 178 4.19 25.84 5.28
C PRO A 178 2.82 25.20 4.99
N GLY A 179 1.87 25.37 5.91
CA GLY A 179 0.50 24.91 5.70
C GLY A 179 0.33 23.39 5.68
N THR A 180 1.15 22.67 6.45
CA THR A 180 1.03 21.21 6.65
C THR A 180 -0.42 20.79 6.89
N ASP A 181 -0.86 19.73 6.22
CA ASP A 181 -2.19 19.18 6.40
C ASP A 181 -2.28 18.43 7.74
N MET A 182 -2.84 19.12 8.73
CA MET A 182 -3.00 18.60 10.09
C MET A 182 -3.91 17.37 10.16
N CYS A 183 -4.91 17.24 9.28
CA CYS A 183 -5.77 16.06 9.25
C CYS A 183 -4.92 14.83 8.92
N ASN A 184 -4.15 14.92 7.83
CA ASN A 184 -3.25 13.83 7.41
C ASN A 184 -2.12 13.60 8.43
N LEU A 185 -1.64 14.65 9.10
CA LEU A 185 -0.62 14.52 10.15
C LEU A 185 -1.12 13.67 11.32
N ILE A 186 -2.31 13.95 11.85
CA ILE A 186 -2.85 13.25 13.00
C ILE A 186 -3.23 11.80 12.63
N VAL A 187 -3.84 11.58 11.46
CA VAL A 187 -4.10 10.23 10.94
C VAL A 187 -2.80 9.44 10.75
N GLY A 188 -1.76 10.09 10.23
CA GLY A 188 -0.42 9.52 10.14
C GLY A 188 0.13 9.14 11.52
N ALA A 189 0.07 10.04 12.49
CA ALA A 189 0.55 9.80 13.85
C ALA A 189 -0.20 8.64 14.53
N ALA A 190 -1.52 8.53 14.33
CA ALA A 190 -2.31 7.42 14.84
C ALA A 190 -1.80 6.07 14.31
N LYS A 191 -1.33 6.04 13.06
CA LYS A 191 -0.77 4.85 12.43
C LYS A 191 0.68 4.54 12.84
N GLY A 192 1.55 5.54 12.97
CA GLY A 192 3.00 5.29 13.07
C GLY A 192 3.73 5.84 14.29
N CYS A 193 3.16 6.80 15.02
CA CYS A 193 3.79 7.40 16.22
C CYS A 193 3.23 6.80 17.50
N ASP A 194 3.89 6.96 18.63
CA ASP A 194 3.34 6.56 19.94
C ASP A 194 2.09 7.38 20.35
N LEU A 195 1.34 6.87 21.33
CA LEU A 195 0.16 7.49 21.89
C LEU A 195 0.44 8.89 22.45
N SER A 196 1.60 9.10 23.08
CA SER A 196 1.99 10.41 23.64
C SER A 196 2.09 11.48 22.55
N THR A 197 2.70 11.12 21.41
CA THR A 197 2.84 11.98 20.24
C THR A 197 1.48 12.25 19.61
N LEU A 198 0.64 11.23 19.46
CA LEU A 198 -0.72 11.39 18.96
C LEU A 198 -1.55 12.32 19.85
N GLN A 199 -1.50 12.12 21.17
CA GLN A 199 -2.21 12.94 22.16
C GLN A 199 -1.75 14.40 22.14
N ARG A 200 -0.45 14.64 21.94
CA ARG A 200 0.11 15.98 21.78
C ARG A 200 -0.45 16.67 20.54
N LEU A 201 -0.34 16.02 19.37
CA LEU A 201 -0.83 16.56 18.10
C LEU A 201 -2.34 16.81 18.10
N TYR A 202 -3.12 15.93 18.73
CA TYR A 202 -4.56 16.09 18.84
C TYR A 202 -4.95 17.30 19.70
N ARG A 203 -4.33 17.46 20.89
CA ARG A 203 -4.63 18.57 21.83
C ARG A 203 -4.32 19.93 21.22
N GLU A 204 -3.26 20.02 20.44
CA GLU A 204 -2.82 21.29 19.90
C GLU A 204 -3.80 21.82 18.83
N GLN A 205 -4.50 20.98 18.05
CA GLN A 205 -5.02 21.44 16.75
C GLN A 205 -6.31 20.82 16.15
N PHE A 206 -7.10 19.94 16.80
CA PHE A 206 -8.19 19.25 16.04
C PHE A 206 -9.51 18.96 16.77
N ARG A 207 -10.65 19.13 16.06
CA ARG A 207 -12.00 18.69 16.51
C ARG A 207 -12.89 17.95 15.48
N ASP A 208 -12.59 17.92 14.17
CA ASP A 208 -13.66 17.64 13.17
C ASP A 208 -13.52 16.44 12.21
N LYS A 209 -12.50 15.55 12.29
CA LYS A 209 -12.43 14.34 11.42
C LYS A 209 -11.92 13.09 12.12
N VAL A 210 -12.85 12.42 12.76
CA VAL A 210 -12.57 11.44 13.80
C VAL A 210 -12.50 9.98 13.34
N GLY A 211 -13.31 9.58 12.35
CA GLY A 211 -13.43 8.18 11.92
C GLY A 211 -12.13 7.61 11.35
N ASP A 212 -11.39 8.39 10.55
CA ASP A 212 -10.15 7.96 9.91
C ASP A 212 -9.03 7.70 10.93
N MET A 213 -9.08 8.36 12.09
CA MET A 213 -8.09 8.19 13.17
C MET A 213 -8.21 6.83 13.85
N ILE A 214 -9.44 6.36 14.12
CA ILE A 214 -9.65 5.03 14.75
C ILE A 214 -9.16 3.94 13.81
N ALA A 215 -9.51 4.01 12.51
CA ALA A 215 -9.00 3.06 11.54
C ALA A 215 -7.46 3.09 11.49
N ALA A 216 -6.85 4.26 11.42
CA ALA A 216 -5.39 4.37 11.44
C ALA A 216 -4.75 3.78 12.70
N ALA A 217 -5.33 4.04 13.88
CA ALA A 217 -4.88 3.48 15.16
C ALA A 217 -5.03 1.96 15.21
N ALA A 218 -6.18 1.42 14.79
CA ALA A 218 -6.40 -0.03 14.72
C ALA A 218 -5.44 -0.72 13.75
N GLY A 219 -4.98 0.02 12.73
CA GLY A 219 -3.96 -0.40 11.78
C GLY A 219 -2.52 -0.15 12.20
N SER A 220 -2.28 0.41 13.39
CA SER A 220 -0.99 0.97 13.75
C SER A 220 0.11 -0.08 13.87
N THR A 221 1.31 0.27 13.42
CA THR A 221 2.50 -0.62 13.49
C THR A 221 3.20 -0.57 14.85
N THR A 222 2.78 0.29 15.77
CA THR A 222 3.35 0.38 17.12
C THR A 222 2.59 -0.52 18.09
N PRO A 223 3.24 -1.02 19.16
CA PRO A 223 2.63 -1.98 20.08
C PRO A 223 1.47 -1.41 20.91
N ASP A 224 1.40 -0.09 21.05
CA ASP A 224 0.37 0.64 21.80
C ASP A 224 -0.91 0.93 20.98
N TRP A 225 -1.08 0.28 19.82
CA TRP A 225 -2.25 0.46 18.94
C TRP A 225 -3.60 0.37 19.69
N LEU A 226 -3.72 -0.57 20.62
CA LEU A 226 -4.95 -0.77 21.41
C LEU A 226 -5.19 0.41 22.35
N ALA A 227 -4.14 0.90 23.01
CA ALA A 227 -4.22 2.07 23.87
C ALA A 227 -4.61 3.33 23.09
N LYS A 228 -4.20 3.44 21.82
CA LYS A 228 -4.67 4.52 20.92
C LYS A 228 -6.14 4.40 20.59
N VAL A 229 -6.62 3.19 20.27
CA VAL A 229 -8.05 2.96 20.03
C VAL A 229 -8.86 3.32 21.27
N ASP A 230 -8.45 2.84 22.45
CA ASP A 230 -9.13 3.12 23.72
C ASP A 230 -9.17 4.62 24.00
N TRP A 231 -8.03 5.30 23.88
CA TRP A 231 -7.96 6.74 24.08
C TRP A 231 -8.83 7.49 23.07
N LEU A 232 -8.77 7.14 21.78
CA LEU A 232 -9.61 7.75 20.75
C LEU A 232 -11.10 7.55 21.08
N GLU A 233 -11.55 6.36 21.47
CA GLU A 233 -12.94 6.12 21.89
C GLU A 233 -13.37 6.98 23.11
N THR A 234 -12.45 7.47 23.94
CA THR A 234 -12.78 8.41 25.02
C THR A 234 -12.95 9.86 24.55
N VAL A 235 -12.16 10.25 23.56
CA VAL A 235 -12.09 11.62 23.04
C VAL A 235 -13.17 11.88 21.99
N ILE A 236 -13.56 10.82 21.30
CA ILE A 236 -14.60 10.79 20.29
C ILE A 236 -15.92 10.56 21.01
N ASP A 237 -16.92 11.44 20.80
CA ASP A 237 -18.25 11.23 21.39
C ASP A 237 -18.72 9.80 21.05
N ARG A 238 -19.04 9.00 22.07
CA ARG A 238 -19.52 7.61 21.97
C ARG A 238 -20.77 7.48 21.08
N ARG A 239 -21.42 8.60 20.74
CA ARG A 239 -22.55 8.68 19.80
C ARG A 239 -22.14 8.64 18.32
N ILE A 240 -20.86 8.75 17.98
CA ILE A 240 -20.40 8.57 16.60
C ILE A 240 -20.53 7.08 16.24
N ASN A 241 -21.29 6.82 15.19
CA ASN A 241 -21.63 5.47 14.75
C ASN A 241 -20.35 4.68 14.43
N LYS A 242 -20.13 3.55 15.11
CA LYS A 242 -18.99 2.65 14.86
C LYS A 242 -19.15 2.03 13.47
N LYS A 243 -18.10 2.09 12.66
CA LYS A 243 -18.10 1.64 11.26
C LYS A 243 -17.15 0.47 11.05
N SER A 244 -17.47 -0.37 10.08
CA SER A 244 -16.64 -1.49 9.60
C SER A 244 -15.34 -1.04 8.93
N ASP A 245 -15.24 0.24 8.53
CA ASP A 245 -14.03 0.83 7.93
C ASP A 245 -12.77 0.68 8.81
N VAL A 246 -12.92 0.51 10.13
CA VAL A 246 -11.82 0.32 11.07
C VAL A 246 -11.02 -0.96 10.79
N TYR A 247 -11.68 -1.98 10.23
CA TYR A 247 -11.01 -3.23 9.86
C TYR A 247 -10.15 -3.10 8.58
N SER A 248 -10.35 -2.06 7.77
CA SER A 248 -9.63 -1.87 6.50
C SER A 248 -8.11 -1.79 6.65
N THR A 249 -7.66 -1.35 7.82
CA THR A 249 -6.27 -1.14 8.22
C THR A 249 -5.82 -2.14 9.29
N ALA A 250 -6.70 -2.55 10.21
CA ALA A 250 -6.39 -3.55 11.23
C ALA A 250 -6.02 -4.91 10.62
N LEU A 251 -6.69 -5.30 9.53
CA LEU A 251 -6.41 -6.53 8.80
C LEU A 251 -5.10 -6.48 7.98
N LEU A 252 -4.49 -5.29 7.87
CA LEU A 252 -3.19 -5.06 7.22
C LEU A 252 -2.00 -5.12 8.19
N SER A 253 -2.23 -5.15 9.50
CA SER A 253 -1.19 -4.85 10.50
C SER A 253 -0.16 -5.97 10.75
N GLY A 254 -0.29 -7.13 10.11
CA GLY A 254 0.68 -8.22 10.20
C GLY A 254 0.14 -9.46 10.93
N PRO A 255 0.98 -10.22 11.65
CA PRO A 255 0.60 -11.52 12.21
C PRO A 255 -0.42 -11.46 13.35
N ASP A 256 -0.60 -10.29 13.97
CA ASP A 256 -1.52 -10.03 15.08
C ASP A 256 -2.93 -9.60 14.64
N TRP A 257 -3.25 -9.70 13.34
CA TRP A 257 -4.54 -9.30 12.76
C TRP A 257 -5.75 -9.94 13.47
N LEU A 258 -5.62 -11.18 13.95
CA LEU A 258 -6.72 -11.89 14.63
C LEU A 258 -7.02 -11.26 15.98
N ALA A 259 -5.99 -10.97 16.78
CA ALA A 259 -6.13 -10.29 18.07
C ALA A 259 -6.74 -8.90 17.90
N ARG A 260 -6.36 -8.18 16.83
CA ARG A 260 -6.97 -6.89 16.47
C ARG A 260 -8.44 -7.02 16.12
N LEU A 261 -8.80 -8.02 15.31
CA LEU A 261 -10.19 -8.29 14.93
C LEU A 261 -11.04 -8.60 16.16
N GLU A 262 -10.58 -9.47 17.05
CA GLU A 262 -11.31 -9.85 18.27
C GLU A 262 -11.49 -8.67 19.23
N ALA A 263 -10.44 -7.85 19.41
CA ALA A 263 -10.49 -6.66 20.25
C ALA A 263 -11.49 -5.60 19.72
N LEU A 264 -11.56 -5.41 18.40
CA LEU A 264 -12.54 -4.50 17.79
C LEU A 264 -13.96 -5.08 17.87
N ARG A 265 -14.12 -6.38 17.65
CA ARG A 265 -15.41 -7.06 17.81
C ARG A 265 -15.95 -6.94 19.24
N ALA A 266 -15.08 -7.09 20.25
CA ALA A 266 -15.44 -6.92 21.66
C ALA A 266 -15.83 -5.46 22.02
N ARG A 267 -15.53 -4.51 21.14
CA ARG A 267 -15.93 -3.10 21.22
C ARG A 267 -17.12 -2.79 20.30
N ASP A 268 -17.91 -3.78 19.90
CA ASP A 268 -19.11 -3.60 19.07
C ASP A 268 -18.89 -3.00 17.67
N TYR A 269 -17.67 -3.09 17.11
CA TYR A 269 -17.45 -2.71 15.70
C TYR A 269 -18.12 -3.73 14.77
N PRO A 270 -19.01 -3.29 13.86
CA PRO A 270 -19.78 -4.21 13.02
C PRO A 270 -18.88 -4.97 12.04
N ILE A 271 -19.11 -6.27 11.93
CA ILE A 271 -18.49 -7.12 10.90
C ILE A 271 -19.55 -7.34 9.82
N ASP A 272 -19.43 -6.60 8.73
CA ASP A 272 -20.34 -6.61 7.59
C ASP A 272 -19.59 -6.94 6.28
N GLY A 273 -20.29 -6.81 5.14
CA GLY A 273 -19.70 -7.08 3.82
C GLY A 273 -18.52 -6.18 3.45
N ASP A 274 -18.39 -4.99 4.05
CA ASP A 274 -17.25 -4.11 3.80
C ASP A 274 -15.96 -4.72 4.37
N VAL A 275 -16.02 -5.40 5.52
CA VAL A 275 -14.86 -6.11 6.10
C VAL A 275 -14.34 -7.20 5.16
N VAL A 276 -15.24 -7.94 4.51
CA VAL A 276 -14.88 -8.97 3.52
C VAL A 276 -14.24 -8.33 2.29
N GLY A 277 -14.82 -7.24 1.78
CA GLY A 277 -14.24 -6.46 0.69
C GLY A 277 -12.84 -5.94 1.01
N HIS A 278 -12.62 -5.48 2.24
CA HIS A 278 -11.31 -5.07 2.72
C HIS A 278 -10.32 -6.23 2.78
N ALA A 279 -10.67 -7.36 3.40
CA ALA A 279 -9.81 -8.54 3.48
C ALA A 279 -9.41 -9.05 2.08
N ALA A 280 -10.37 -9.12 1.16
CA ALA A 280 -10.13 -9.52 -0.22
C ALA A 280 -9.21 -8.55 -0.98
N ARG A 281 -9.41 -7.24 -0.84
CA ARG A 281 -8.55 -6.20 -1.45
C ARG A 281 -7.09 -6.31 -1.01
N VAL A 282 -6.87 -6.71 0.24
CA VAL A 282 -5.54 -6.86 0.82
C VAL A 282 -4.84 -8.14 0.33
N GLY A 283 -5.60 -9.12 -0.19
CA GLY A 283 -5.06 -10.42 -0.57
C GLY A 283 -4.64 -11.27 0.63
N ASN A 284 -5.05 -10.89 1.85
CA ASN A 284 -4.80 -11.69 3.05
C ASN A 284 -5.91 -12.73 3.17
N THR A 285 -5.62 -13.95 2.74
CA THR A 285 -6.58 -15.07 2.71
C THR A 285 -6.98 -15.54 4.11
N ARG A 286 -6.12 -15.38 5.11
CA ARG A 286 -6.38 -15.85 6.48
C ARG A 286 -7.55 -15.13 7.17
N PRO A 287 -7.60 -13.77 7.25
CA PRO A 287 -8.78 -13.07 7.72
C PRO A 287 -10.04 -13.39 6.91
N LEU A 288 -9.89 -13.53 5.59
CA LEU A 288 -11.02 -13.81 4.71
C LEU A 288 -11.66 -15.17 5.03
N GLU A 289 -10.85 -16.23 5.13
CA GLU A 289 -11.31 -17.58 5.53
C GLU A 289 -11.94 -17.57 6.93
N TYR A 290 -11.30 -16.89 7.88
CA TYR A 290 -11.82 -16.76 9.24
C TYR A 290 -13.20 -16.09 9.25
N ILE A 291 -13.35 -14.91 8.64
CA ILE A 291 -14.62 -14.16 8.62
C ILE A 291 -15.72 -14.98 7.94
N LEU A 292 -15.43 -15.62 6.80
CA LEU A 292 -16.41 -16.43 6.08
C LEU A 292 -16.83 -17.69 6.83
N SER A 293 -16.02 -18.19 7.78
CA SER A 293 -16.40 -19.33 8.61
C SER A 293 -17.46 -18.99 9.68
N PHE A 294 -17.57 -17.73 10.08
CA PHE A 294 -18.51 -17.27 11.12
C PHE A 294 -19.70 -16.49 10.58
N TYR A 295 -19.59 -15.93 9.39
CA TYR A 295 -20.60 -15.02 8.82
C TYR A 295 -20.99 -15.44 7.41
N ASN A 296 -22.29 -15.62 7.19
CA ASN A 296 -22.83 -15.88 5.86
C ASN A 296 -23.21 -14.55 5.19
N PHE A 297 -22.54 -14.23 4.09
CA PHE A 297 -22.82 -13.02 3.32
C PHE A 297 -23.46 -13.39 1.97
N PRO A 298 -24.54 -12.70 1.54
CA PRO A 298 -25.11 -12.92 0.22
C PRO A 298 -24.07 -12.67 -0.89
N ALA A 299 -24.05 -13.53 -1.91
CA ALA A 299 -23.10 -13.45 -3.03
C ALA A 299 -23.13 -12.10 -3.77
N ASP A 300 -24.32 -11.51 -3.91
CA ASP A 300 -24.50 -10.21 -4.55
C ASP A 300 -23.91 -9.06 -3.73
N THR A 301 -23.98 -9.16 -2.39
CA THR A 301 -23.39 -8.20 -1.46
C THR A 301 -21.88 -8.23 -1.59
N LEU A 302 -21.27 -9.42 -1.55
CA LEU A 302 -19.83 -9.58 -1.71
C LEU A 302 -19.32 -9.08 -3.07
N SER A 303 -20.04 -9.37 -4.16
CA SER A 303 -19.72 -8.89 -5.51
C SER A 303 -19.73 -7.36 -5.60
N ARG A 304 -20.73 -6.72 -4.99
CA ARG A 304 -20.85 -5.26 -4.97
C ARG A 304 -19.76 -4.60 -4.14
N HIS A 305 -19.49 -5.10 -2.93
CA HIS A 305 -18.43 -4.56 -2.07
C HIS A 305 -17.05 -4.74 -2.70
N TYR A 306 -16.81 -5.87 -3.38
CA TYR A 306 -15.60 -6.11 -4.14
C TYR A 306 -15.42 -5.11 -5.30
N ARG A 307 -16.46 -4.89 -6.13
CA ARG A 307 -16.44 -3.89 -7.21
C ARG A 307 -16.20 -2.47 -6.67
N LYS A 308 -16.92 -2.10 -5.61
CA LYS A 308 -16.78 -0.80 -4.92
C LYS A 308 -15.38 -0.60 -4.37
N ALA A 309 -14.80 -1.60 -3.70
CA ALA A 309 -13.44 -1.54 -3.16
C ALA A 309 -12.37 -1.36 -4.25
N ARG A 310 -12.69 -1.70 -5.51
CA ARG A 310 -11.84 -1.53 -6.69
C ARG A 310 -12.17 -0.30 -7.54
N GLY A 311 -13.19 0.48 -7.17
CA GLY A 311 -13.67 1.59 -8.00
C GLY A 311 -14.27 1.14 -9.34
N LEU A 312 -14.66 -0.13 -9.47
CA LEU A 312 -15.35 -0.66 -10.63
C LEU A 312 -16.83 -0.25 -10.57
N LYS A 313 -17.42 0.11 -11.72
CA LYS A 313 -18.85 0.40 -11.80
C LYS A 313 -19.66 -0.88 -11.55
N ASN A 314 -20.80 -0.72 -10.89
CA ASN A 314 -21.70 -1.83 -10.52
C ASN A 314 -22.24 -2.58 -11.72
#